data_AF-A0A3M1FVR5-F1
#
_entry.id   AF-A0A3M1FVR5-F1
#
_cell.length_a   1.000
_cell.length_b   1.000
_cell.length_c   1.000
_cell.angle_alpha   90.00
_cell.angle_beta   90.00
_cell.angle_gamma   90.00
#
_symmetry.space_group_name_H-M   'P 1'
#
loop_
_entity.id
_entity.type
_entity.pdbx_description
1 polymer ?
#
loop_
_entity_poly.entity_id
_entity_poly.type
_entity_poly.pdbx_seq_one_letter_code
_entity_poly.pdbx_strand_id
1 'polypeptide(L)'
;MDYSLYDSILALFRILFLITVPFFIAVAVADILFAVVQGFIGAAAPAAQIALRASVIIFTFYFLSSSILHRINEFTLLVYQG
;
A
#
# COMPACT_ATOMS: atom_id res chain seq x y z
N MET A 1 20.50 11.80 23.86
CA MET A 1 19.90 10.47 23.64
C MET A 1 20.45 10.02 22.31
N ASP A 2 21.40 9.09 22.31
CA ASP A 2 22.00 8.58 21.08
C ASP A 2 20.90 7.81 20.35
N TYR A 3 20.38 8.35 19.25
CA TYR A 3 19.47 7.59 18.40
C TYR A 3 20.25 6.43 17.83
N SER A 4 19.92 5.22 18.29
CA SER A 4 20.64 4.03 17.89
C SER A 4 20.28 3.71 16.43
N LEU A 5 21.26 3.25 15.65
CA LEU A 5 21.04 2.84 14.25
C LEU A 5 19.89 1.82 14.12
N TYR A 6 19.62 1.06 15.19
CA TYR A 6 18.49 0.17 15.33
C TYR A 6 17.11 0.87 15.25
N ASP A 7 16.94 2.02 15.90
CA ASP A 7 15.66 2.75 15.91
C ASP A 7 15.30 3.29 14.53
N SER A 8 16.31 3.78 13.79
CA SER A 8 16.16 4.26 12.42
C SER A 8 15.76 3.14 11.45
N ILE A 9 16.37 1.95 11.59
CA ILE A 9 15.99 0.77 10.80
C ILE A 9 14.55 0.37 11.10
N LEU A 10 14.16 0.33 12.38
CA LEU A 10 12.81 -0.03 12.78
C LEU A 10 11.75 0.95 12.24
N ALA A 11 12.05 2.25 12.26
CA ALA A 11 11.18 3.28 11.69
C ALA A 11 10.98 3.09 10.17
N LEU A 12 12.05 2.78 9.43
CA LEU A 12 11.98 2.49 8.00
C LEU A 12 11.08 1.28 7.70
N PHE A 13 11.26 0.18 8.44
CA PHE A 13 10.41 -1.01 8.28
C PHE A 13 8.94 -0.72 8.57
N ARG A 14 8.63 0.11 9.58
CA ARG A 14 7.26 0.53 9.88
C ARG A 14 6.63 1.30 8.73
N ILE A 15 7.36 2.22 8.10
CA ILE A 15 6.88 2.97 6.95
C ILE A 15 6.61 2.04 5.77
N LEU A 16 7.57 1.16 5.45
CA LEU A 16 7.42 0.19 4.35
C LEU A 16 6.23 -0.74 4.57
N PHE A 17 6.04 -1.22 5.79
CA PHE A 17 4.89 -2.07 6.14
C PHE A 17 3.57 -1.31 5.98
N LEU A 18 3.52 -0.07 6.47
CA LEU A 18 2.31 0.76 6.42
C LEU A 18 1.94 1.18 4.99
N ILE A 19 2.89 1.20 4.07
CA ILE A 19 2.65 1.40 2.63
C ILE A 19 2.21 0.10 1.97
N THR A 20 2.99 -0.97 2.13
CA THR A 20 2.79 -2.20 1.35
C THR A 20 1.52 -2.94 1.76
N VAL A 21 1.23 -3.06 3.06
CA VAL A 21 0.12 -3.87 3.56
C VAL A 21 -1.25 -3.37 3.06
N PRO A 22 -1.60 -2.08 3.16
CA PRO A 22 -2.86 -1.58 2.62
C PRO A 22 -3.02 -1.83 1.12
N PHE A 23 -1.94 -1.71 0.34
CA PHE A 23 -1.96 -2.01 -1.09
C PHE A 23 -2.30 -3.47 -1.37
N PHE A 24 -1.59 -4.39 -0.71
CA PHE A 24 -1.84 -5.82 -0.88
C PHE A 24 -3.27 -6.20 -0.45
N ILE A 25 -3.75 -5.65 0.67
CA ILE A 25 -5.12 -5.89 1.14
C ILE A 25 -6.14 -5.35 0.12
N ALA A 26 -5.97 -4.12 -0.36
CA ALA A 26 -6.91 -3.52 -1.31
C ALA A 26 -7.00 -4.34 -2.61
N VAL A 27 -5.86 -4.76 -3.16
CA VAL A 27 -5.80 -5.59 -4.37
C VAL A 27 -6.42 -6.97 -4.12
N ALA A 28 -6.09 -7.63 -3.00
CA ALA A 28 -6.64 -8.95 -2.68
C ALA A 28 -8.16 -8.91 -2.49
N VAL A 29 -8.68 -7.90 -1.80
CA VAL A 29 -10.13 -7.70 -1.63
C VAL A 29 -10.80 -7.49 -2.99
N ALA A 30 -10.24 -6.63 -3.84
CA ALA A 30 -10.78 -6.39 -5.18
C ALA A 30 -10.78 -7.67 -6.03
N ASP A 31 -9.73 -8.48 -5.98
CA ASP A 31 -9.65 -9.76 -6.68
C ASP A 31 -10.70 -10.76 -6.20
N ILE A 32 -10.91 -10.87 -4.89
CA ILE A 32 -11.93 -11.75 -4.31
C ILE A 32 -13.31 -11.32 -4.78
N LEU A 33 -13.62 -10.02 -4.69
CA LEU A 33 -14.92 -9.48 -5.13
C LEU A 33 -15.12 -9.71 -6.63
N PHE A 34 -14.09 -9.50 -7.45
CA PHE A 34 -14.17 -9.74 -8.87
C PHE A 34 -14.36 -11.22 -9.21
N ALA A 35 -13.65 -12.11 -8.52
CA ALA A 35 -13.82 -13.56 -8.70
C ALA A 35 -15.24 -14.02 -8.36
N VAL A 36 -15.84 -13.47 -7.29
CA VAL A 36 -17.24 -13.71 -6.94
C VAL A 36 -18.17 -13.27 -8.08
N VAL A 37 -17.98 -12.05 -8.62
CA VAL A 37 -18.76 -11.55 -9.76
C VAL A 37 -18.62 -12.44 -11.00
N GLN A 38 -17.40 -12.86 -11.33
CA GLN A 38 -17.17 -13.76 -12.48
C GLN A 38 -17.81 -15.13 -12.26
N GLY A 39 -17.84 -15.62 -11.03
CA GLY A 39 -18.55 -16.85 -10.66
C GLY A 39 -20.06 -16.78 -10.96
N PHE A 40 -20.68 -15.61 -10.77
CA PHE A 40 -22.10 -15.39 -11.10
C PHE A 40 -22.34 -15.21 -12.60
N ILE A 41 -21.43 -14.53 -13.31
CA ILE A 41 -21.57 -14.26 -14.74
C ILE A 41 -21.21 -15.50 -15.58
N GLY A 42 -20.37 -16.40 -15.06
CA GLY A 42 -19.94 -17.61 -15.75
C GLY A 42 -18.95 -17.36 -16.90
N ALA A 43 -18.32 -16.18 -16.95
CA ALA A 43 -17.36 -15.81 -17.98
C ALA A 43 -16.02 -15.41 -17.35
N ALA A 44 -14.90 -15.81 -17.95
CA ALA A 44 -13.59 -15.32 -17.54
C ALA A 44 -13.24 -14.08 -18.36
N ALA A 45 -13.04 -12.92 -17.71
CA ALA A 45 -12.53 -11.72 -18.37
C ALA A 45 -11.20 -11.28 -17.75
N PRO A 46 -10.07 -11.91 -18.12
CA PRO A 46 -8.75 -11.63 -17.54
C PRO A 46 -8.31 -10.18 -17.78
N ALA A 47 -8.65 -9.59 -18.93
CA ALA A 47 -8.35 -8.19 -19.22
C ALA A 47 -9.07 -7.23 -18.25
N ALA A 48 -10.32 -7.52 -17.90
CA ALA A 48 -11.09 -6.72 -16.94
C ALA A 48 -10.54 -6.87 -15.52
N GLN A 49 -10.00 -8.04 -15.15
CA GLN A 49 -9.30 -8.23 -13.88
C GLN A 49 -8.04 -7.37 -13.79
N ILE A 50 -7.23 -7.34 -14.84
CA ILE A 50 -6.02 -6.50 -14.90
C ILE A 50 -6.39 -5.02 -14.78
N ALA A 51 -7.41 -4.57 -15.52
CA ALA A 51 -7.90 -3.19 -15.45
C ALA A 51 -8.38 -2.83 -14.04
N LEU A 52 -9.16 -3.72 -13.40
CA LEU A 52 -9.61 -3.51 -12.02
C LEU A 52 -8.43 -3.38 -11.04
N ARG A 53 -7.45 -4.29 -11.11
CA ARG A 53 -6.25 -4.22 -10.26
C ARG A 53 -5.51 -2.90 -10.45
N ALA A 54 -5.30 -2.46 -11.68
CA ALA A 54 -4.65 -1.19 -11.98
C ALA A 54 -5.43 0.00 -11.38
N SER A 55 -6.76 0.03 -11.54
CA SER A 55 -7.61 1.06 -10.94
C SER A 55 -7.49 1.06 -9.41
N VAL A 56 -7.58 -0.10 -8.77
CA VAL A 56 -7.48 -0.22 -7.30
C VAL A 56 -6.12 0.25 -6.80
N ILE A 57 -5.03 -0.09 -7.48
CA ILE A 57 -3.68 0.39 -7.16
C ILE A 57 -3.62 1.91 -7.25
N ILE A 58 -4.13 2.52 -8.34
CA ILE A 58 -4.12 3.98 -8.52
C ILE A 58 -4.95 4.67 -7.44
N PHE A 59 -6.16 4.18 -7.14
CA PHE A 59 -7.01 4.74 -6.10
C PHE A 59 -6.39 4.61 -4.72
N THR A 60 -5.80 3.46 -4.40
CA THR A 60 -5.13 3.23 -3.12
C THR A 60 -3.92 4.15 -2.97
N PHE A 61 -3.13 4.32 -4.04
CA PHE A 61 -2.02 5.27 -4.06
C PHE A 61 -2.49 6.70 -3.84
N TYR A 62 -3.52 7.12 -4.57
CA TYR A 62 -4.09 8.46 -4.43
C TYR A 62 -4.56 8.72 -2.99
N PHE A 63 -5.31 7.78 -2.40
CA PHE A 63 -5.83 7.90 -1.04
C PHE A 63 -4.73 7.95 0.03
N LEU A 64 -3.69 7.11 -0.11
CA LEU A 64 -2.61 7.03 0.87
C LEU A 64 -1.52 8.08 0.67
N SER A 65 -1.47 8.75 -0.49
CA SER A 65 -0.39 9.67 -0.87
C SER A 65 -0.06 10.72 0.21
N SER A 66 -1.08 11.36 0.79
CA SER A 66 -0.90 12.37 1.84
C SER A 66 -0.29 11.79 3.11
N SER A 67 -0.79 10.63 3.57
CA SER A 67 -0.25 9.95 4.75
C SER A 67 1.18 9.44 4.52
N ILE A 68 1.48 8.97 3.31
CA ILE A 68 2.82 8.48 2.95
C ILE A 68 3.82 9.63 2.97
N LEU A 69 3.51 10.74 2.30
CA LEU A 69 4.37 11.92 2.27
C LEU A 69 4.60 12.48 3.68
N HIS A 70 3.54 12.54 4.50
CA HIS A 70 3.65 12.99 5.88
C HIS A 70 4.64 12.14 6.70
N ARG A 71 4.54 10.80 6.62
CA ARG A 71 5.43 9.89 7.36
C ARG A 71 6.86 9.89 6.83
N ILE A 72 7.05 10.03 5.51
CA ILE A 72 8.39 10.20 4.92
C ILE A 72 9.03 11.48 5.46
N ASN A 73 8.27 12.57 5.56
CA ASN A 73 8.76 13.82 6.13
C ASN A 73 9.14 13.68 7.61
N GLU A 74 8.29 13.04 8.44
CA GLU A 74 8.62 12.76 9.85
C GLU A 74 9.90 11.93 9.98
N PHE A 75 10.04 10.87 9.18
CA PHE A 75 11.26 10.06 9.18
C PHE A 75 12.50 10.85 8.76
N THR A 76 12.37 11.69 7.74
CA THR A 76 13.45 12.56 7.28
C THR A 76 13.91 13.49 8.40
N LEU A 77 12.97 14.13 9.10
CA LEU A 77 13.26 14.99 10.25
C LEU A 77 13.96 14.23 11.39
N LEU A 78 13.53 13.00 11.70
CA LEU A 78 14.19 12.16 12.70
C LEU A 78 15.64 11.84 12.33
N VAL A 79 15.89 11.50 11.06
CA VAL A 79 17.25 11.21 10.57
C VAL A 79 18.14 12.45 10.61
N TYR A 80 17.62 13.64 10.30
CA TYR A 80 18.40 14.88 10.37
C TYR A 80 18.70 15.35 11.80
N GLN A 81 17.94 14.89 12.81
CA GLN A 81 18.11 15.26 14.20
C GLN A 81 19.07 14.33 14.98
N GLY A 82 19.39 13.16 14.42
CA GLY A 82 20.37 12.20 14.97
C GLY A 82 21.74 12.37 14.35
#